data_AF-A0A1I2NB70-F1
#
_entry.id   AF-A0A1I2NB70-F1
#
_cell.length_a   1.000
_cell.length_b   1.000
_cell.length_c   1.000
_cell.angle_alpha   90.00
_cell.angle_beta   90.00
_cell.angle_gamma   90.00
#
_symmetry.space_group_name_H-M   'P 1'
#
loop_
_entity.id
_entity.type
_entity.pdbx_description
1 polymer ?
#
loop_
_entity_poly.entity_id
_entity_poly.type
_entity_poly.pdbx_seq_one_letter_code
_entity_poly.pdbx_strand_id
1 'polypeptide(L)'
;MTGDWAVSSYSNGFSPETKQNLHDLYSNRCAICGQKRESPFGRPEAEAAHIHPVQHGGPDRETNGLLLCRRCHWGFDSGWLSLRDDYSIIVADATSTHGYESFHQFSDRSLVQPSTDDLEPEVRFVQVHRKLFGFDPINTGDRLTIGGLRNRETRLVDGRRVIVEGSADDALLVNCSVTDTGPERVRCNHHRTLKRRSTLTADSPDSPFELTSSDITFDRLERYIREIKEEQTGVAQKWEWGRLFRRARTKYGYSHEEIAETIDVEGASALQVQRSERVYDMFPDRDYEEGGLSYSAIAELQRIFSQTDDARSAYDCIIATGHSLTVEETRAWVELLLAEREVTRESVRESLRQHGDSREAGFQESVRRVLDVQAEYESSYSGSSA
;
A
#
# COMPACT_ATOMS: atom_id res chain seq x y z
N MET A 1 -2.25 0.01 34.71
CA MET A 1 -3.33 -0.92 34.34
C MET A 1 -3.01 -1.44 32.96
N THR A 2 -2.54 -2.68 32.92
CA THR A 2 -2.21 -3.46 31.73
C THR A 2 -3.51 -3.80 31.01
N GLY A 3 -3.84 -3.04 29.96
CA GLY A 3 -4.86 -3.47 29.02
C GLY A 3 -4.31 -4.64 28.21
N ASP A 4 -5.00 -5.77 28.24
CA ASP A 4 -4.79 -6.88 27.31
C ASP A 4 -4.99 -6.36 25.89
N TRP A 5 -3.90 -6.27 25.12
CA TRP A 5 -3.97 -5.96 23.69
C TRP A 5 -4.22 -7.28 22.96
N ALA A 6 -5.48 -7.59 22.68
CA ALA A 6 -5.84 -8.74 21.87
C ALA A 6 -5.35 -8.52 20.43
N VAL A 7 -4.41 -9.36 19.99
CA VAL A 7 -4.01 -9.49 18.58
C VAL A 7 -5.20 -10.10 17.83
N SER A 8 -5.97 -9.28 17.13
CA SER A 8 -7.10 -9.78 16.31
C SER A 8 -6.60 -10.72 15.22
N SER A 9 -7.39 -11.76 14.96
CA SER A 9 -7.17 -12.74 13.91
C SER A 9 -7.30 -12.08 12.53
N TYR A 10 -6.27 -12.21 11.69
CA TYR A 10 -6.41 -11.89 10.27
C TYR A 10 -7.37 -12.90 9.63
N SER A 11 -8.17 -12.46 8.66
CA SER A 11 -8.76 -13.37 7.70
C SER A 11 -7.63 -14.07 6.93
N ASN A 12 -7.71 -15.38 6.75
CA ASN A 12 -6.70 -16.14 6.00
C ASN A 12 -6.70 -15.85 4.48
N GLY A 13 -7.32 -14.76 4.03
CA GLY A 13 -7.44 -14.44 2.61
C GLY A 13 -7.91 -13.01 2.37
N PHE A 14 -7.82 -12.58 1.11
CA PHE A 14 -8.22 -11.24 0.64
C PHE A 14 -9.64 -10.86 1.07
N SER A 15 -9.87 -9.58 1.28
CA SER A 15 -11.20 -8.99 1.47
C SER A 15 -12.11 -9.34 0.28
N PRO A 16 -13.44 -9.36 0.46
CA PRO A 16 -14.38 -9.54 -0.65
C PRO A 16 -14.17 -8.53 -1.78
N GLU A 17 -13.82 -7.29 -1.46
CA GLU A 17 -13.55 -6.22 -2.41
C GLU A 17 -12.29 -6.51 -3.24
N THR A 18 -11.16 -6.78 -2.60
CA THR A 18 -9.90 -7.09 -3.31
C THR A 18 -10.03 -8.35 -4.16
N LYS A 19 -10.76 -9.37 -3.68
CA LYS A 19 -11.10 -10.56 -4.50
C LYS A 19 -11.83 -10.16 -5.78
N GLN A 20 -12.87 -9.35 -5.65
CA GLN A 20 -13.64 -8.90 -6.81
C GLN A 20 -12.81 -8.02 -7.76
N ASN A 21 -11.93 -7.16 -7.22
CA ASN A 21 -11.00 -6.36 -8.02
C ASN A 21 -10.03 -7.25 -8.82
N LEU A 22 -9.47 -8.29 -8.21
CA LEU A 22 -8.62 -9.26 -8.91
C LEU A 22 -9.40 -10.03 -10.00
N HIS A 23 -10.66 -10.38 -9.76
CA HIS A 23 -11.51 -10.97 -10.79
C HIS A 23 -11.67 -10.06 -12.01
N ASP A 24 -11.88 -8.77 -11.79
CA ASP A 24 -12.06 -7.79 -12.84
C ASP A 24 -10.75 -7.48 -13.58
N LEU A 25 -9.66 -7.24 -12.83
CA LEU A 25 -8.31 -6.97 -13.37
C LEU A 25 -7.83 -8.04 -14.33
N TYR A 26 -8.06 -9.31 -13.98
CA TYR A 26 -7.66 -10.44 -14.81
C TYR A 26 -8.79 -10.95 -15.70
N SER A 27 -9.96 -10.28 -15.74
CA SER A 27 -11.11 -10.68 -16.55
C SER A 27 -11.52 -12.16 -16.37
N ASN A 28 -11.46 -12.66 -15.14
CA ASN A 28 -11.67 -14.07 -14.76
C ASN A 28 -10.68 -15.08 -15.38
N ARG A 29 -9.51 -14.63 -15.85
CA ARG A 29 -8.46 -15.51 -16.40
C ARG A 29 -7.42 -15.85 -15.35
N CYS A 30 -6.92 -17.08 -15.39
CA CYS A 30 -5.71 -17.42 -14.67
C CYS A 30 -4.52 -16.66 -15.24
N ALA A 31 -3.80 -15.92 -14.38
CA ALA A 31 -2.64 -15.11 -14.75
C ALA A 31 -1.48 -15.95 -15.33
N ILE A 32 -1.37 -17.22 -14.94
CA ILE A 32 -0.28 -18.11 -15.37
C ILE A 32 -0.63 -18.88 -16.65
N CYS A 33 -1.82 -19.49 -16.73
CA CYS A 33 -2.17 -20.35 -17.86
C CYS A 33 -3.08 -19.66 -18.90
N GLY A 34 -3.57 -18.46 -18.63
CA GLY A 34 -4.44 -17.65 -19.50
C GLY A 34 -5.86 -18.17 -19.67
N GLN A 35 -6.20 -19.32 -19.07
CA GLN A 35 -7.52 -19.93 -19.23
C GLN A 35 -8.57 -19.19 -18.41
N LYS A 36 -9.74 -18.99 -19.02
CA LYS A 36 -10.97 -18.56 -18.37
C LYS A 36 -11.90 -19.75 -18.30
N ARG A 37 -12.38 -20.09 -17.11
CA ARG A 37 -13.31 -21.19 -16.87
C ARG A 37 -14.40 -20.73 -15.92
N GLU A 38 -15.64 -21.13 -16.20
CA GLU A 38 -16.81 -20.76 -15.42
C GLU A 38 -17.71 -21.99 -15.23
N SER A 39 -18.43 -22.05 -14.11
CA SER A 39 -19.48 -23.05 -13.91
C SER A 39 -20.67 -22.76 -14.83
N PRO A 40 -21.58 -23.73 -15.04
CA PRO A 40 -22.82 -23.49 -15.81
C PRO A 40 -23.70 -22.33 -15.29
N PHE A 41 -23.45 -21.85 -14.07
CA PHE A 41 -24.14 -20.72 -13.44
C PHE A 41 -23.29 -19.43 -13.40
N GLY A 42 -22.23 -19.34 -14.21
CA GLY A 42 -21.42 -18.12 -14.36
C GLY A 42 -20.42 -17.86 -13.23
N ARG A 43 -20.17 -18.82 -12.33
CA ARG A 43 -19.13 -18.66 -11.29
C ARG A 43 -17.75 -18.94 -11.87
N PRO A 44 -16.79 -17.99 -11.84
CA PRO A 44 -15.43 -18.23 -12.31
C PRO A 44 -14.72 -19.28 -11.44
N GLU A 45 -13.85 -20.08 -12.07
CA GLU A 45 -13.05 -21.10 -11.38
C GLU A 45 -11.77 -20.54 -10.76
N ALA A 46 -11.24 -19.45 -11.30
CA ALA A 46 -10.01 -18.83 -10.79
C ALA A 46 -10.25 -18.18 -9.42
N GLU A 47 -9.21 -18.19 -8.60
CA GLU A 47 -9.22 -17.74 -7.20
C GLU A 47 -8.09 -16.73 -6.99
N ALA A 48 -8.31 -15.76 -6.11
CA ALA A 48 -7.29 -14.78 -5.73
C ALA A 48 -6.21 -15.44 -4.86
N ALA A 49 -4.96 -15.33 -5.29
CA ALA A 49 -3.77 -15.88 -4.65
C ALA A 49 -2.82 -14.74 -4.24
N HIS A 50 -2.27 -14.82 -3.02
CA HIS A 50 -1.31 -13.83 -2.54
C HIS A 50 0.08 -14.09 -3.13
N ILE A 51 0.78 -13.04 -3.54
CA ILE A 51 2.18 -13.13 -3.94
C ILE A 51 3.06 -13.21 -2.70
N HIS A 52 2.99 -12.21 -1.83
CA HIS A 52 3.50 -12.30 -0.46
C HIS A 52 2.41 -12.93 0.40
N PRO A 53 2.60 -14.16 0.93
CA PRO A 53 1.54 -14.84 1.68
C PRO A 53 1.10 -14.09 2.93
N VAL A 54 -0.21 -14.08 3.20
CA VAL A 54 -0.81 -13.43 4.38
C VAL A 54 -0.22 -13.93 5.70
N GLN A 55 0.11 -15.22 5.79
CA GLN A 55 0.74 -15.82 6.99
C GLN A 55 2.14 -15.25 7.29
N HIS A 56 2.78 -14.64 6.29
CA HIS A 56 4.06 -13.95 6.41
C HIS A 56 3.90 -12.43 6.37
N GLY A 57 2.68 -11.91 6.60
CA GLY A 57 2.40 -10.47 6.67
C GLY A 57 2.20 -9.80 5.31
N GLY A 58 1.89 -10.55 4.25
CA GLY A 58 1.49 -9.97 2.98
C GLY A 58 0.20 -9.15 3.12
N PRO A 59 0.14 -7.93 2.58
CA PRO A 59 -1.04 -7.07 2.69
C PRO A 59 -2.15 -7.48 1.72
N ASP A 60 -3.38 -7.15 2.10
CA ASP A 60 -4.61 -7.33 1.32
C ASP A 60 -4.74 -6.20 0.29
N ARG A 61 -4.16 -6.38 -0.89
CA ARG A 61 -4.22 -5.42 -2.02
C ARG A 61 -4.00 -6.10 -3.37
N GLU A 62 -4.47 -5.49 -4.45
CA GLU A 62 -4.39 -6.08 -5.79
C GLU A 62 -2.95 -6.25 -6.28
N THR A 63 -2.05 -5.32 -5.95
CA THR A 63 -0.64 -5.42 -6.33
C THR A 63 0.11 -6.54 -5.60
N ASN A 64 -0.49 -7.13 -4.55
CA ASN A 64 -0.03 -8.35 -3.89
C ASN A 64 -0.80 -9.60 -4.37
N GLY A 65 -1.60 -9.50 -5.41
CA GLY A 65 -2.55 -10.52 -5.82
C GLY A 65 -2.40 -10.97 -7.26
N LEU A 66 -2.61 -12.28 -7.47
CA LEU A 66 -2.80 -12.89 -8.78
C LEU A 66 -4.16 -13.59 -8.81
N LEU A 67 -4.83 -13.59 -9.96
CA LEU A 67 -5.98 -14.47 -10.15
C LEU A 67 -5.51 -15.78 -10.79
N LEU A 68 -5.64 -16.92 -10.11
CA LEU A 68 -5.07 -18.20 -10.55
C LEU A 68 -6.13 -19.31 -10.56
N CYS A 69 -6.11 -20.19 -11.57
CA CYS A 69 -6.89 -21.44 -11.50
C CYS A 69 -6.34 -22.33 -10.39
N ARG A 70 -7.16 -23.22 -9.83
CA ARG A 70 -6.80 -24.03 -8.64
C ARG A 70 -5.47 -24.77 -8.76
N ARG A 71 -5.15 -25.28 -9.95
CA ARG A 71 -3.88 -25.95 -10.20
C ARG A 71 -2.69 -24.99 -10.16
N CYS A 72 -2.80 -23.83 -10.79
CA CYS A 72 -1.72 -22.84 -10.79
C CYS A 72 -1.60 -22.17 -9.42
N HIS A 73 -2.72 -21.94 -8.73
CA HIS A 73 -2.76 -21.46 -7.35
C HIS A 73 -2.00 -22.41 -6.43
N TRP A 74 -2.35 -23.70 -6.44
CA TRP A 74 -1.61 -24.70 -5.66
C TRP A 74 -0.13 -24.76 -6.04
N GLY A 75 0.20 -24.70 -7.34
CA GLY A 75 1.59 -24.70 -7.81
C GLY A 75 2.39 -23.50 -7.30
N PHE A 76 1.77 -22.32 -7.23
CA PHE A 76 2.39 -21.11 -6.70
C PHE A 76 2.60 -21.23 -5.17
N ASP A 77 1.54 -21.56 -4.43
CA ASP A 77 1.54 -21.69 -2.96
C ASP A 77 2.37 -22.85 -2.41
N SER A 78 2.79 -23.80 -3.27
CA SER A 78 3.65 -24.92 -2.88
C SER A 78 5.08 -24.80 -3.44
N GLY A 79 5.41 -23.69 -4.10
CA GLY A 79 6.77 -23.42 -4.58
C GLY A 79 7.14 -24.11 -5.89
N TRP A 80 6.18 -24.58 -6.69
CA TRP A 80 6.45 -25.01 -8.07
C TRP A 80 6.61 -23.84 -9.03
N LEU A 81 5.94 -22.73 -8.77
CA LEU A 81 5.86 -21.57 -9.63
C LEU A 81 6.31 -20.32 -8.87
N SER A 82 7.04 -19.44 -9.56
CA SER A 82 7.28 -18.07 -9.12
C SER A 82 7.39 -17.14 -10.34
N LEU A 83 7.73 -15.88 -10.12
CA LEU A 83 7.90 -14.88 -11.18
C LEU A 83 9.27 -14.22 -11.06
N ARG A 84 9.87 -13.86 -12.19
CA ARG A 84 11.00 -12.92 -12.25
C ARG A 84 10.49 -11.48 -12.12
N ASP A 85 11.41 -10.54 -11.96
CA ASP A 85 11.10 -9.10 -11.86
C ASP A 85 10.48 -8.55 -13.16
N ASP A 86 10.65 -9.24 -14.29
CA ASP A 86 10.01 -8.95 -15.60
C ASP A 86 8.70 -9.73 -15.82
N TYR A 87 8.18 -10.37 -14.77
CA TYR A 87 6.98 -11.22 -14.79
C TYR A 87 7.05 -12.46 -15.70
N SER A 88 8.25 -12.88 -16.12
CA SER A 88 8.42 -14.22 -16.68
C SER A 88 8.28 -15.30 -15.60
N ILE A 89 7.60 -16.38 -15.93
CA ILE A 89 7.30 -17.47 -15.00
C ILE A 89 8.54 -18.33 -14.78
N ILE A 90 8.87 -18.55 -13.51
CA ILE A 90 9.92 -19.46 -13.05
C ILE A 90 9.26 -20.75 -12.58
N VAL A 91 9.82 -21.90 -12.99
CA VAL A 91 9.39 -23.22 -12.51
C VAL A 91 10.50 -23.83 -11.66
N ALA A 92 10.16 -24.42 -10.52
CA ALA A 92 11.13 -25.11 -9.68
C ALA A 92 11.74 -26.30 -10.42
N ASP A 93 13.07 -26.43 -10.34
CA ASP A 93 13.81 -27.54 -10.95
C ASP A 93 13.70 -28.80 -10.08
N ALA A 94 12.56 -29.50 -10.22
CA ALA A 94 12.24 -30.71 -9.48
C ALA A 94 11.81 -31.83 -10.45
N THR A 95 12.64 -32.10 -11.47
CA THR A 95 12.38 -33.08 -12.55
C THR A 95 12.02 -34.48 -12.06
N SER A 96 12.52 -34.90 -10.90
CA SER A 96 12.22 -36.22 -10.30
C SER A 96 10.89 -36.27 -9.55
N THR A 97 10.23 -35.13 -9.33
CA THR A 97 9.03 -35.04 -8.50
C THR A 97 7.77 -35.13 -9.37
N HIS A 98 6.82 -35.99 -8.94
CA HIS A 98 5.55 -36.18 -9.65
C HIS A 98 4.79 -34.86 -9.76
N GLY A 99 4.40 -34.50 -10.99
CA GLY A 99 3.70 -33.25 -11.28
C GLY A 99 4.57 -32.17 -11.95
N TYR A 100 5.90 -32.34 -12.01
CA TYR A 100 6.82 -31.39 -12.67
C TYR A 100 6.34 -30.97 -14.07
N GLU A 101 6.00 -31.92 -14.93
CA GLU A 101 5.52 -31.67 -16.31
C GLU A 101 4.25 -30.81 -16.37
N SER A 102 3.43 -30.81 -15.31
CA SER A 102 2.23 -29.96 -15.25
C SER A 102 2.57 -28.47 -15.17
N PHE A 103 3.77 -28.13 -14.66
CA PHE A 103 4.22 -26.76 -14.47
C PHE A 103 5.33 -26.35 -15.42
N HIS A 104 6.25 -27.27 -15.77
CA HIS A 104 7.38 -27.02 -16.66
C HIS A 104 6.97 -26.36 -17.98
N GLN A 105 5.79 -26.70 -18.52
CA GLN A 105 5.23 -26.07 -19.72
C GLN A 105 5.10 -24.53 -19.64
N PHE A 106 5.08 -23.94 -18.44
CA PHE A 106 4.96 -22.51 -18.20
C PHE A 106 6.30 -21.80 -18.07
N SER A 107 7.43 -22.52 -18.03
CA SER A 107 8.76 -21.90 -17.90
C SER A 107 8.98 -20.81 -18.94
N ASP A 108 9.45 -19.65 -18.48
CA ASP A 108 9.82 -18.48 -19.28
C ASP A 108 8.68 -17.85 -20.08
N ARG A 109 7.43 -18.31 -19.89
CA ARG A 109 6.27 -17.60 -20.41
C ARG A 109 6.02 -16.33 -19.60
N SER A 110 5.54 -15.29 -20.24
CA SER A 110 5.08 -14.08 -19.55
C SER A 110 3.76 -14.33 -18.82
N LEU A 111 3.62 -13.73 -17.65
CA LEU A 111 2.34 -13.59 -16.95
C LEU A 111 1.32 -12.87 -17.85
N VAL A 112 0.04 -13.28 -17.76
CA VAL A 112 -1.05 -12.45 -18.28
C VAL A 112 -1.18 -11.22 -17.40
N GLN A 113 -0.96 -10.05 -17.98
CA GLN A 113 -1.02 -8.79 -17.25
C GLN A 113 -2.46 -8.41 -16.89
N PRO A 114 -2.65 -7.68 -15.77
CA PRO A 114 -3.93 -7.07 -15.45
C PRO A 114 -4.33 -6.03 -16.50
N SER A 115 -5.61 -5.67 -16.54
CA SER A 115 -6.15 -4.64 -17.43
C SER A 115 -5.72 -3.20 -17.09
N THR A 116 -4.94 -3.00 -16.03
CA THR A 116 -4.48 -1.69 -15.57
C THR A 116 -3.01 -1.80 -15.15
N ASP A 117 -2.11 -1.21 -15.92
CA ASP A 117 -0.66 -1.44 -15.80
C ASP A 117 -0.07 -1.00 -14.46
N ASP A 118 -0.55 0.07 -13.84
CA ASP A 118 -0.08 0.52 -12.52
C ASP A 118 -0.63 -0.33 -11.35
N LEU A 119 -1.47 -1.32 -11.66
CA LEU A 119 -2.00 -2.32 -10.72
C LEU A 119 -1.38 -3.71 -10.92
N GLU A 120 -0.27 -3.77 -11.67
CA GLU A 120 0.54 -4.97 -11.80
C GLU A 120 1.08 -5.48 -10.45
N PRO A 121 1.38 -6.79 -10.36
CA PRO A 121 2.13 -7.38 -9.26
C PRO A 121 3.36 -6.55 -8.89
N GLU A 122 3.46 -6.04 -7.67
CA GLU A 122 4.64 -5.29 -7.30
C GLU A 122 5.88 -6.20 -7.19
N VAL A 123 6.96 -5.80 -7.85
CA VAL A 123 8.24 -6.55 -7.89
C VAL A 123 8.74 -6.94 -6.50
N ARG A 124 8.56 -6.09 -5.48
CA ARG A 124 8.98 -6.41 -4.11
C ARG A 124 8.30 -7.66 -3.55
N PHE A 125 7.03 -7.91 -3.88
CA PHE A 125 6.33 -9.10 -3.41
C PHE A 125 6.79 -10.34 -4.12
N VAL A 126 7.05 -10.21 -5.42
CA VAL A 126 7.63 -11.27 -6.22
C VAL A 126 9.00 -11.67 -5.65
N GLN A 127 9.84 -10.69 -5.31
CA GLN A 127 11.14 -10.92 -4.66
C GLN A 127 10.98 -11.61 -3.29
N VAL A 128 10.04 -11.16 -2.46
CA VAL A 128 9.74 -11.81 -1.17
C VAL A 128 9.29 -13.25 -1.39
N HIS A 129 8.38 -13.51 -2.34
CA HIS A 129 7.95 -14.85 -2.69
C HIS A 129 9.15 -15.72 -3.10
N ARG A 130 10.00 -15.27 -4.03
CA ARG A 130 11.18 -16.06 -4.44
C ARG A 130 12.08 -16.45 -3.27
N LYS A 131 12.28 -15.57 -2.29
CA LYS A 131 13.05 -15.88 -1.08
C LYS A 131 12.33 -16.84 -0.12
N LEU A 132 11.03 -16.65 0.09
CA LEU A 132 10.23 -17.51 0.98
C LEU A 132 10.10 -18.95 0.46
N PHE A 133 10.10 -19.12 -0.87
CA PHE A 133 9.92 -20.38 -1.56
C PHE A 133 11.22 -21.00 -2.10
N GLY A 134 12.37 -20.36 -1.85
CA GLY A 134 13.69 -20.93 -2.18
C GLY A 134 14.12 -20.82 -3.64
N PHE A 135 13.48 -19.96 -4.43
CA PHE A 135 13.93 -19.62 -5.79
C PHE A 135 15.14 -18.69 -5.77
N ASP A 136 15.20 -17.79 -4.79
CA ASP A 136 16.34 -16.91 -4.56
C ASP A 136 16.99 -17.25 -3.20
N PRO A 137 18.34 -17.20 -3.10
CA PRO A 137 19.00 -17.35 -1.82
C PRO A 137 18.66 -16.19 -0.89
N ILE A 138 18.61 -16.49 0.40
CA ILE A 138 18.60 -15.48 1.47
C ILE A 138 20.04 -15.24 1.87
N ASN A 139 20.48 -13.99 1.83
CA ASN A 139 21.86 -13.58 2.12
C ASN A 139 21.92 -12.67 3.35
N THR A 140 23.05 -12.67 4.04
CA THR A 140 23.34 -11.68 5.09
C THR A 140 23.23 -10.26 4.53
N GLY A 141 22.54 -9.38 5.26
CA GLY A 141 22.23 -8.01 4.84
C GLY A 141 20.90 -7.87 4.09
N ASP A 142 20.26 -8.98 3.68
CA ASP A 142 18.92 -8.91 3.11
C ASP A 142 17.91 -8.33 4.09
N ARG A 143 16.98 -7.53 3.56
CA ARG A 143 15.77 -7.15 4.31
C ARG A 143 14.68 -8.16 4.01
N LEU A 144 14.20 -8.83 5.04
CA LEU A 144 13.08 -9.77 4.94
C LEU A 144 11.85 -9.17 5.63
N THR A 145 10.74 -9.15 4.91
CA THR A 145 9.45 -8.76 5.47
C THR A 145 8.71 -10.04 5.88
N ILE A 146 8.66 -10.31 7.19
CA ILE A 146 8.07 -11.53 7.75
C ILE A 146 7.15 -11.14 8.91
N GLY A 147 5.90 -10.82 8.58
CA GLY A 147 4.86 -10.55 9.57
C GLY A 147 4.23 -11.83 10.14
N GLY A 148 3.34 -11.66 11.13
CA GLY A 148 2.51 -12.75 11.66
C GLY A 148 3.20 -13.71 12.64
N LEU A 149 4.41 -13.39 13.10
CA LEU A 149 5.19 -14.25 13.98
C LEU A 149 4.52 -14.40 15.36
N ARG A 150 4.06 -15.62 15.68
CA ARG A 150 3.75 -16.05 17.05
C ARG A 150 4.99 -16.79 17.57
N ASN A 151 5.60 -16.32 18.66
CA ASN A 151 6.76 -16.94 19.33
C ASN A 151 8.14 -16.77 18.62
N ARG A 152 8.39 -15.64 17.94
CA ARG A 152 9.71 -15.25 17.35
C ARG A 152 10.29 -16.18 16.27
N GLU A 153 9.50 -17.14 15.79
CA GLU A 153 9.92 -18.10 14.77
C GLU A 153 8.85 -18.27 13.68
N THR A 154 9.27 -18.37 12.43
CA THR A 154 8.46 -18.95 11.35
C THR A 154 9.27 -19.98 10.56
N ARG A 155 8.61 -20.73 9.69
CA ARG A 155 9.24 -21.67 8.77
C ARG A 155 9.10 -21.18 7.34
N LEU A 156 10.20 -21.24 6.60
CA LEU A 156 10.20 -21.13 5.15
C LEU A 156 9.64 -22.41 4.53
N VAL A 157 9.26 -22.34 3.26
CA VAL A 157 8.69 -23.48 2.53
C VAL A 157 9.71 -24.60 2.35
N ASP A 158 10.99 -24.24 2.23
CA ASP A 158 12.11 -25.18 2.21
C ASP A 158 12.42 -25.82 3.59
N GLY A 159 11.65 -25.48 4.62
CA GLY A 159 11.75 -26.04 5.97
C GLY A 159 12.72 -25.32 6.91
N ARG A 160 13.51 -24.34 6.43
CA ARG A 160 14.39 -23.56 7.29
C ARG A 160 13.59 -22.73 8.31
N ARG A 161 14.11 -22.63 9.53
CA ARG A 161 13.53 -21.81 10.61
C ARG A 161 14.07 -20.39 10.55
N VAL A 162 13.20 -19.40 10.48
CA VAL A 162 13.58 -18.00 10.64
C VAL A 162 13.45 -17.63 12.11
N ILE A 163 14.53 -17.13 12.71
CA ILE A 163 14.59 -16.73 14.12
C ILE A 163 14.86 -15.22 14.19
N VAL A 164 13.98 -14.50 14.87
CA VAL A 164 14.16 -13.05 15.06
C VAL A 164 14.68 -12.75 16.46
N GLU A 165 15.89 -12.19 16.52
CA GLU A 165 16.54 -11.82 17.78
C GLU A 165 16.02 -10.46 18.27
N GLY A 166 15.73 -10.35 19.57
CA GLY A 166 15.35 -9.09 20.23
C GLY A 166 13.88 -8.66 20.15
N SER A 167 12.99 -9.43 19.51
CA SER A 167 11.55 -9.11 19.47
C SER A 167 10.87 -9.39 20.81
N ALA A 168 10.08 -8.44 21.34
CA ALA A 168 9.04 -8.74 22.32
C ALA A 168 7.88 -9.48 21.62
N ASP A 169 7.23 -10.42 22.30
CA ASP A 169 6.52 -11.57 21.70
C ASP A 169 5.23 -11.30 20.88
N ASP A 170 4.88 -10.05 20.54
CA ASP A 170 3.59 -9.72 19.90
C ASP A 170 3.70 -8.78 18.67
N ALA A 171 4.86 -8.74 18.01
CA ALA A 171 5.16 -7.75 16.96
C ALA A 171 4.83 -8.23 15.54
N LEU A 172 4.21 -7.35 14.72
CA LEU A 172 4.32 -7.46 13.26
C LEU A 172 5.78 -7.13 12.90
N LEU A 173 6.55 -8.15 12.53
CA LEU A 173 7.96 -8.01 12.20
C LEU A 173 8.12 -7.55 10.74
N VAL A 174 8.08 -6.23 10.57
CA VAL A 174 8.29 -5.59 9.27
C VAL A 174 9.78 -5.31 9.09
N ASN A 175 10.38 -5.85 8.02
CA ASN A 175 11.71 -5.51 7.52
C ASN A 175 12.89 -5.81 8.48
N CYS A 176 13.00 -7.06 8.94
CA CYS A 176 14.17 -7.51 9.68
C CYS A 176 15.40 -7.63 8.76
N SER A 177 16.58 -7.36 9.32
CA SER A 177 17.85 -7.48 8.58
C SER A 177 18.47 -8.83 8.88
N VAL A 178 18.78 -9.61 7.83
CA VAL A 178 19.38 -10.94 7.97
C VAL A 178 20.81 -10.79 8.47
N THR A 179 21.11 -11.43 9.59
CA THR A 179 22.43 -11.39 10.23
C THR A 179 23.26 -12.63 9.98
N ASP A 180 22.61 -13.78 9.82
CA ASP A 180 23.27 -15.08 9.66
C ASP A 180 22.36 -16.03 8.87
N THR A 181 22.94 -16.79 7.93
CA THR A 181 22.24 -17.78 7.12
C THR A 181 22.92 -19.14 7.22
N GLY A 182 22.12 -20.17 7.52
CA GLY A 182 22.57 -21.54 7.66
C GLY A 182 21.65 -22.55 6.97
N PRO A 183 22.05 -23.83 6.94
CA PRO A 183 21.32 -24.87 6.22
C PRO A 183 19.93 -25.17 6.81
N GLU A 184 19.76 -24.96 8.13
CA GLU A 184 18.49 -25.23 8.84
C GLU A 184 17.80 -23.96 9.37
N ARG A 185 18.50 -22.83 9.36
CA ARG A 185 18.01 -21.60 9.98
C ARG A 185 18.51 -20.32 9.33
N VAL A 186 17.71 -19.27 9.45
CA VAL A 186 18.04 -17.89 9.11
C VAL A 186 17.84 -17.05 10.37
N ARG A 187 18.83 -16.23 10.74
CA ARG A 187 18.70 -15.28 11.84
C ARG A 187 18.59 -13.87 11.30
N CYS A 188 17.81 -13.05 12.00
CA CYS A 188 17.65 -11.65 11.65
C CYS A 188 17.46 -10.78 12.90
N ASN A 189 17.95 -9.54 12.80
CA ASN A 189 17.79 -8.55 13.84
C ASN A 189 16.47 -7.82 13.69
N HIS A 190 15.85 -7.57 14.84
CA HIS A 190 14.67 -6.73 14.97
C HIS A 190 15.03 -5.24 14.89
N HIS A 191 14.38 -4.48 14.01
CA HIS A 191 14.58 -3.03 13.93
C HIS A 191 13.54 -2.20 14.68
N ARG A 192 12.27 -2.62 14.76
CA ARG A 192 11.23 -1.99 15.59
C ARG A 192 9.93 -2.81 15.61
N THR A 193 9.30 -2.96 16.77
CA THR A 193 7.97 -3.57 16.89
C THR A 193 6.97 -2.47 16.59
N LEU A 194 6.34 -2.52 15.41
CA LEU A 194 5.09 -1.81 15.24
C LEU A 194 4.04 -2.58 16.04
N LYS A 195 3.46 -1.95 17.06
CA LYS A 195 2.26 -2.50 17.68
C LYS A 195 1.21 -2.65 16.58
N ARG A 196 0.68 -3.85 16.43
CA ARG A 196 -0.44 -4.09 15.51
C ARG A 196 -1.57 -3.14 15.94
N ARG A 197 -2.06 -2.32 14.99
CA ARG A 197 -3.27 -1.55 15.23
C ARG A 197 -4.42 -2.53 15.41
N SER A 198 -5.33 -2.22 16.33
CA SER A 198 -6.60 -2.94 16.38
C SER A 198 -7.26 -2.77 15.01
N THR A 199 -7.46 -3.87 14.30
CA THR A 199 -8.46 -3.87 13.22
C THR A 199 -9.75 -3.35 13.83
N LEU A 200 -10.41 -2.41 13.18
CA LEU A 200 -11.76 -2.04 13.55
C LEU A 200 -12.57 -3.32 13.73
N THR A 201 -13.33 -3.39 14.82
CA THR A 201 -14.23 -4.49 15.11
C THR A 201 -15.16 -4.71 13.92
N ALA A 202 -15.70 -5.92 13.76
CA ALA A 202 -16.67 -6.26 12.72
C ALA A 202 -17.92 -5.35 12.67
N ASP A 203 -18.05 -4.43 13.64
CA ASP A 203 -19.06 -3.38 13.76
C ASP A 203 -18.61 -2.01 13.24
N SER A 204 -17.46 -1.89 12.54
CA SER A 204 -17.14 -0.67 11.79
C SER A 204 -18.32 -0.39 10.86
N PRO A 205 -18.90 0.83 10.85
CA PRO A 205 -20.05 1.10 10.02
C PRO A 205 -19.66 0.76 8.59
N ASP A 206 -20.36 -0.23 8.03
CA ASP A 206 -20.34 -0.52 6.61
C ASP A 206 -20.37 0.82 5.88
N SER A 207 -19.53 0.94 4.86
CA SER A 207 -19.63 2.13 4.04
C SER A 207 -21.09 2.33 3.62
N PRO A 208 -21.63 3.54 3.70
CA PRO A 208 -23.02 3.79 3.32
C PRO A 208 -23.29 3.43 1.84
N PHE A 209 -22.22 3.21 1.06
CA PHE A 209 -22.26 2.80 -0.33
C PHE A 209 -21.83 1.33 -0.46
N GLU A 210 -22.80 0.41 -0.49
CA GLU A 210 -22.54 -1.00 -0.81
C GLU A 210 -22.11 -1.14 -2.28
N LEU A 211 -20.83 -1.44 -2.51
CA LEU A 211 -20.30 -1.73 -3.84
C LEU A 211 -20.50 -3.22 -4.17
N THR A 212 -21.75 -3.65 -4.37
CA THR A 212 -21.95 -5.02 -4.87
C THR A 212 -21.48 -5.15 -6.32
N SER A 213 -20.97 -6.33 -6.67
CA SER A 213 -20.21 -6.66 -7.89
C SER A 213 -20.83 -6.20 -9.23
N SER A 214 -22.14 -5.95 -9.31
CA SER A 214 -22.84 -5.57 -10.54
C SER A 214 -23.02 -4.05 -10.75
N ASP A 215 -22.83 -3.21 -9.73
CA ASP A 215 -23.62 -1.97 -9.65
C ASP A 215 -22.92 -0.64 -9.91
N ILE A 216 -21.59 -0.59 -10.05
CA ILE A 216 -20.90 0.67 -10.38
C ILE A 216 -21.02 0.89 -11.88
N THR A 217 -21.94 1.77 -12.27
CA THR A 217 -21.95 2.47 -13.57
C THR A 217 -21.34 3.87 -13.38
N PHE A 218 -20.91 4.53 -14.46
CA PHE A 218 -20.34 5.88 -14.36
C PHE A 218 -21.31 6.90 -13.75
N ASP A 219 -22.59 6.88 -14.14
CA ASP A 219 -23.60 7.76 -13.55
C ASP A 219 -23.77 7.57 -12.03
N ARG A 220 -23.61 6.33 -11.55
CA ARG A 220 -23.68 6.03 -10.11
C ARG A 220 -22.40 6.44 -9.39
N LEU A 221 -21.24 6.23 -10.02
CA LEU A 221 -19.94 6.65 -9.50
C LEU A 221 -19.91 8.16 -9.30
N GLU A 222 -20.30 8.94 -10.31
CA GLU A 222 -20.39 10.40 -10.21
C GLU A 222 -21.25 10.82 -9.01
N ARG A 223 -22.46 10.28 -8.91
CA ARG A 223 -23.39 10.58 -7.81
C ARG A 223 -22.77 10.28 -6.45
N TYR A 224 -22.16 9.11 -6.26
CA TYR A 224 -21.54 8.75 -4.98
C TYR A 224 -20.37 9.67 -4.61
N ILE A 225 -19.55 10.06 -5.59
CA ILE A 225 -18.44 10.99 -5.36
C ILE A 225 -18.96 12.35 -4.91
N ARG A 226 -20.07 12.84 -5.50
CA ARG A 226 -20.74 14.09 -5.07
C ARG A 226 -21.32 13.97 -3.67
N GLU A 227 -22.04 12.89 -3.36
CA GLU A 227 -22.61 12.64 -2.02
C GLU A 227 -21.50 12.58 -0.95
N ILE A 228 -20.41 11.83 -1.19
CA ILE A 228 -19.25 11.77 -0.29
C ILE A 228 -18.61 13.16 -0.10
N LYS A 229 -18.56 13.97 -1.16
CA LYS A 229 -18.02 15.34 -1.08
C LYS A 229 -18.82 16.21 -0.11
N GLU A 230 -20.13 16.01 -0.04
CA GLU A 230 -21.06 16.77 0.80
C GLU A 230 -21.10 16.25 2.25
N GLU A 231 -21.08 14.92 2.43
CA GLU A 231 -21.30 14.29 3.73
C GLU A 231 -20.02 14.05 4.54
N GLN A 232 -18.87 13.93 3.87
CA GLN A 232 -17.60 13.56 4.51
C GLN A 232 -16.51 14.58 4.24
N THR A 233 -15.52 14.64 5.15
CA THR A 233 -14.36 15.53 5.01
C THR A 233 -13.05 14.83 5.43
N GLY A 234 -11.91 15.46 5.12
CA GLY A 234 -10.61 14.98 5.58
C GLY A 234 -10.21 13.62 4.99
N VAL A 235 -9.64 12.75 5.84
CA VAL A 235 -9.10 11.44 5.42
C VAL A 235 -10.23 10.49 5.01
N ALA A 236 -11.35 10.49 5.74
CA ALA A 236 -12.49 9.62 5.45
C ALA A 236 -13.06 9.86 4.05
N GLN A 237 -13.27 11.12 3.67
CA GLN A 237 -13.69 11.50 2.32
C GLN A 237 -12.73 10.96 1.25
N LYS A 238 -11.42 11.14 1.46
CA LYS A 238 -10.40 10.75 0.49
C LYS A 238 -10.22 9.24 0.41
N TRP A 239 -10.42 8.55 1.53
CA TRP A 239 -10.42 7.10 1.57
C TRP A 239 -11.61 6.52 0.81
N GLU A 240 -12.82 7.04 1.03
CA GLU A 240 -14.04 6.62 0.31
C GLU A 240 -13.97 6.90 -1.19
N TRP A 241 -13.49 8.09 -1.58
CA TRP A 241 -13.16 8.40 -2.97
C TRP A 241 -12.15 7.40 -3.54
N GLY A 242 -11.07 7.14 -2.82
CA GLY A 242 -10.03 6.21 -3.23
C GLY A 242 -10.55 4.81 -3.49
N ARG A 243 -11.39 4.29 -2.58
CA ARG A 243 -12.04 2.99 -2.74
C ARG A 243 -12.88 2.92 -4.01
N LEU A 244 -13.74 3.93 -4.24
CA LEU A 244 -14.61 4.01 -5.41
C LEU A 244 -13.83 4.12 -6.72
N PHE A 245 -12.81 4.98 -6.75
CA PHE A 245 -11.97 5.15 -7.93
C PHE A 245 -11.20 3.87 -8.24
N ARG A 246 -10.57 3.25 -7.24
CA ARG A 246 -9.84 2.00 -7.39
C ARG A 246 -10.73 0.92 -7.99
N ARG A 247 -11.93 0.75 -7.42
CA ARG A 247 -12.91 -0.22 -7.90
C ARG A 247 -13.36 0.03 -9.34
N ALA A 248 -13.56 1.30 -9.71
CA ALA A 248 -13.91 1.66 -11.08
C ALA A 248 -12.76 1.37 -12.05
N ARG A 249 -11.52 1.73 -11.70
CA ARG A 249 -10.32 1.44 -12.51
C ARG A 249 -10.14 -0.05 -12.74
N THR A 250 -10.23 -0.86 -11.69
CA THR A 250 -10.08 -2.33 -11.80
C THR A 250 -11.16 -2.94 -12.70
N LYS A 251 -12.38 -2.39 -12.67
CA LYS A 251 -13.51 -2.88 -13.47
C LYS A 251 -13.41 -2.48 -14.94
N TYR A 252 -12.98 -1.26 -15.22
CA TYR A 252 -13.03 -0.67 -16.56
C TYR A 252 -11.67 -0.64 -17.28
N GLY A 253 -10.57 -0.89 -16.56
CA GLY A 253 -9.22 -0.78 -17.12
C GLY A 253 -8.77 0.66 -17.33
N TYR A 254 -9.36 1.63 -16.60
CA TYR A 254 -9.12 3.06 -16.83
C TYR A 254 -7.92 3.58 -16.04
N SER A 255 -7.21 4.55 -16.63
CA SER A 255 -6.22 5.41 -15.98
C SER A 255 -6.87 6.40 -14.99
N HIS A 256 -6.04 7.08 -14.18
CA HIS A 256 -6.52 8.15 -13.31
C HIS A 256 -7.10 9.33 -14.11
N GLU A 257 -6.53 9.65 -15.29
CA GLU A 257 -7.07 10.66 -16.19
C GLU A 257 -8.45 10.28 -16.72
N GLU A 258 -8.62 9.07 -17.26
CA GLU A 258 -9.89 8.61 -17.82
C GLU A 258 -11.01 8.58 -16.76
N ILE A 259 -10.71 8.20 -15.52
CA ILE A 259 -11.67 8.28 -14.42
C ILE A 259 -12.08 9.73 -14.15
N ALA A 260 -11.11 10.64 -14.02
CA ALA A 260 -11.37 12.04 -13.72
C ALA A 260 -12.21 12.72 -14.82
N GLU A 261 -11.94 12.42 -16.09
CA GLU A 261 -12.70 12.91 -17.23
C GLU A 261 -14.12 12.31 -17.29
N THR A 262 -14.26 11.03 -16.97
CA THR A 262 -15.55 10.34 -17.06
C THR A 262 -16.55 10.77 -15.99
N ILE A 263 -16.08 11.03 -14.76
CA ILE A 263 -16.97 11.42 -13.65
C ILE A 263 -17.34 12.90 -13.67
N ASP A 264 -16.49 13.77 -14.26
CA ASP A 264 -16.68 15.22 -14.34
C ASP A 264 -17.15 15.89 -13.02
N VAL A 265 -16.52 15.50 -11.91
CA VAL A 265 -16.80 16.10 -10.59
C VAL A 265 -15.74 17.16 -10.27
N GLU A 266 -16.18 18.39 -10.03
CA GLU A 266 -15.31 19.48 -9.61
C GLU A 266 -14.44 19.08 -8.40
N GLY A 267 -13.12 19.23 -8.55
CA GLY A 267 -12.14 18.88 -7.52
C GLY A 267 -11.67 17.42 -7.52
N ALA A 268 -12.18 16.58 -8.42
CA ALA A 268 -11.71 15.21 -8.64
C ALA A 268 -10.79 15.12 -9.88
N SER A 269 -9.71 15.92 -9.91
CA SER A 269 -8.69 15.83 -10.97
C SER A 269 -7.94 14.49 -10.93
N ALA A 270 -7.25 14.12 -12.02
CA ALA A 270 -6.43 12.89 -12.07
C ALA A 270 -5.48 12.74 -10.86
N LEU A 271 -4.84 13.84 -10.44
CA LEU A 271 -3.99 13.85 -9.24
C LEU A 271 -4.79 13.58 -7.94
N GLN A 272 -6.03 14.06 -7.84
CA GLN A 272 -6.89 13.77 -6.69
C GLN A 272 -7.41 12.34 -6.71
N VAL A 273 -7.69 11.78 -7.89
CA VAL A 273 -8.03 10.35 -8.05
C VAL A 273 -6.86 9.51 -7.53
N GLN A 274 -5.66 9.74 -8.07
CA GLN A 274 -4.44 9.04 -7.66
C GLN A 274 -4.17 9.17 -6.15
N ARG A 275 -4.21 10.38 -5.59
CA ARG A 275 -3.95 10.57 -4.14
C ARG A 275 -4.99 9.91 -3.26
N SER A 276 -6.25 9.94 -3.65
CA SER A 276 -7.34 9.28 -2.92
C SER A 276 -7.16 7.77 -2.94
N GLU A 277 -6.85 7.16 -4.09
CA GLU A 277 -6.52 5.73 -4.17
C GLU A 277 -5.33 5.37 -3.29
N ARG A 278 -4.28 6.19 -3.28
CA ARG A 278 -3.13 5.98 -2.39
C ARG A 278 -3.51 6.09 -0.91
N VAL A 279 -4.50 6.90 -0.54
CA VAL A 279 -5.03 6.92 0.85
C VAL A 279 -5.74 5.60 1.16
N TYR A 280 -6.55 5.10 0.23
CA TYR A 280 -7.20 3.80 0.38
C TYR A 280 -6.18 2.66 0.55
N ASP A 281 -5.19 2.58 -0.33
CA ASP A 281 -4.10 1.58 -0.30
C ASP A 281 -3.26 1.65 0.99
N MET A 282 -3.08 2.85 1.56
CA MET A 282 -2.41 3.02 2.85
C MET A 282 -3.21 2.43 4.02
N PHE A 283 -4.54 2.45 3.93
CA PHE A 283 -5.44 2.11 5.04
C PHE A 283 -6.61 1.23 4.61
N PRO A 284 -6.38 0.03 4.04
CA PRO A 284 -7.48 -0.81 3.53
C PRO A 284 -8.52 -1.14 4.60
N ASP A 285 -8.11 -1.22 5.86
CA ASP A 285 -8.97 -1.53 7.01
C ASP A 285 -9.48 -0.29 7.79
N ARG A 286 -9.41 0.91 7.18
CA ARG A 286 -9.77 2.21 7.81
C ARG A 286 -9.01 2.54 9.10
N ASP A 287 -7.78 2.06 9.23
CA ASP A 287 -6.87 2.26 10.37
C ASP A 287 -6.42 3.74 10.61
N TYR A 288 -7.08 4.74 10.02
CA TYR A 288 -6.81 6.16 10.19
C TYR A 288 -7.77 6.88 11.14
N GLU A 289 -8.87 6.23 11.56
CA GLU A 289 -9.97 6.89 12.30
C GLU A 289 -9.62 7.25 13.75
N GLU A 290 -8.62 6.59 14.35
CA GLU A 290 -8.18 6.86 15.73
C GLU A 290 -6.78 7.50 15.78
N GLY A 291 -6.68 8.76 16.22
CA GLY A 291 -5.40 9.39 16.59
C GLY A 291 -4.40 9.59 15.45
N GLY A 292 -4.85 9.54 14.19
CA GLY A 292 -4.04 9.62 12.98
C GLY A 292 -3.54 11.01 12.57
N LEU A 293 -2.73 11.06 11.50
CA LEU A 293 -2.35 12.32 10.85
C LEU A 293 -3.52 12.91 10.03
N SER A 294 -3.56 14.23 9.91
CA SER A 294 -4.49 14.91 9.01
C SER A 294 -4.25 14.52 7.54
N TYR A 295 -5.27 14.65 6.69
CA TYR A 295 -5.10 14.41 5.24
C TYR A 295 -3.99 15.28 4.63
N SER A 296 -3.84 16.52 5.10
CA SER A 296 -2.78 17.40 4.57
C SER A 296 -1.37 16.88 4.90
N ALA A 297 -1.19 16.28 6.08
CA ALA A 297 0.07 15.64 6.45
C ALA A 297 0.29 14.33 5.68
N ILE A 298 -0.76 13.53 5.46
CA ILE A 298 -0.69 12.33 4.59
C ILE A 298 -0.34 12.72 3.15
N ALA A 299 -0.97 13.76 2.61
CA ALA A 299 -0.70 14.27 1.27
C ALA A 299 0.75 14.75 1.12
N GLU A 300 1.33 15.30 2.20
CA GLU A 300 2.75 15.65 2.24
C GLU A 300 3.66 14.42 2.23
N LEU A 301 3.33 13.37 3.00
CA LEU A 301 4.05 12.08 2.92
C LEU A 301 3.96 11.50 1.49
N GLN A 302 2.77 11.48 0.89
CA GLN A 302 2.56 11.01 -0.47
C GLN A 302 3.30 11.84 -1.53
N ARG A 303 3.58 13.12 -1.25
CA ARG A 303 4.38 14.00 -2.11
C ARG A 303 5.87 13.67 -2.02
N ILE A 304 6.35 13.30 -0.84
CA ILE A 304 7.77 12.99 -0.59
C ILE A 304 8.10 11.56 -1.03
N PHE A 305 7.26 10.59 -0.64
CA PHE A 305 7.42 9.18 -0.95
C PHE A 305 6.59 8.87 -2.20
N SER A 306 7.26 8.53 -3.30
CA SER A 306 6.59 8.14 -4.55
C SER A 306 5.83 6.83 -4.40
N GLN A 307 6.36 5.89 -3.61
CA GLN A 307 5.74 4.60 -3.32
C GLN A 307 4.76 4.71 -2.14
N THR A 308 3.57 4.12 -2.28
CA THR A 308 2.52 4.16 -1.26
C THR A 308 2.93 3.49 0.05
N ASP A 309 3.64 2.37 0.01
CA ASP A 309 4.12 1.67 1.22
C ASP A 309 5.18 2.43 1.98
N ASP A 310 6.02 3.19 1.29
CA ASP A 310 7.03 4.01 1.95
C ASP A 310 6.33 5.14 2.71
N ALA A 311 5.31 5.75 2.10
CA ALA A 311 4.43 6.72 2.76
C ALA A 311 3.69 6.09 3.95
N ARG A 312 3.16 4.86 3.81
CA ARG A 312 2.51 4.11 4.91
C ARG A 312 3.49 3.80 6.03
N SER A 313 4.70 3.35 5.71
CA SER A 313 5.75 3.04 6.68
C SER A 313 6.17 4.29 7.46
N ALA A 314 6.30 5.43 6.77
CA ALA A 314 6.55 6.71 7.40
C ALA A 314 5.40 7.12 8.32
N TYR A 315 4.15 6.99 7.86
CA TYR A 315 2.95 7.24 8.67
C TYR A 315 2.95 6.39 9.95
N ASP A 316 3.19 5.08 9.83
CA ASP A 316 3.22 4.16 10.96
C ASP A 316 4.33 4.50 11.94
N CYS A 317 5.50 4.90 11.46
CA CYS A 317 6.59 5.37 12.32
C CYS A 317 6.20 6.62 13.11
N ILE A 318 5.53 7.58 12.46
CA ILE A 318 5.07 8.81 13.10
C ILE A 318 4.02 8.48 14.18
N ILE A 319 2.99 7.71 13.84
CA ILE A 319 1.93 7.34 14.79
C ILE A 319 2.48 6.50 15.96
N ALA A 320 3.46 5.63 15.72
CA ALA A 320 4.11 4.85 16.77
C ALA A 320 4.87 5.70 17.80
N THR A 321 5.17 6.98 17.51
CA THR A 321 5.69 7.92 18.52
C THR A 321 4.62 8.48 19.45
N GLY A 322 3.34 8.20 19.20
CA GLY A 322 2.21 8.74 19.96
C GLY A 322 2.01 10.24 19.71
N HIS A 323 2.34 10.71 18.51
CA HIS A 323 2.29 12.12 18.13
C HIS A 323 1.40 12.32 16.91
N SER A 324 0.53 13.33 16.96
CA SER A 324 -0.09 13.90 15.77
C SER A 324 0.77 15.10 15.36
N LEU A 325 1.37 15.03 14.17
CA LEU A 325 2.21 16.09 13.63
C LEU A 325 1.38 17.01 12.73
N THR A 326 1.65 18.31 12.77
CA THR A 326 1.21 19.25 11.73
C THR A 326 1.88 18.95 10.39
N VAL A 327 1.44 19.59 9.31
CA VAL A 327 2.04 19.43 7.97
C VAL A 327 3.52 19.83 7.97
N GLU A 328 3.86 20.95 8.62
CA GLU A 328 5.23 21.45 8.69
C GLU A 328 6.11 20.54 9.56
N GLU A 329 5.60 20.07 10.70
CA GLU A 329 6.30 19.09 11.54
C GLU A 329 6.50 17.75 10.83
N THR A 330 5.52 17.30 10.03
CA THR A 330 5.64 16.08 9.23
C THR A 330 6.78 16.21 8.21
N ARG A 331 6.86 17.35 7.52
CA ARG A 331 7.96 17.63 6.59
C ARG A 331 9.32 17.64 7.29
N ALA A 332 9.45 18.39 8.38
CA ALA A 332 10.70 18.45 9.15
C ALA A 332 11.10 17.08 9.71
N TRP A 333 10.14 16.27 10.16
CA TRP A 333 10.37 14.89 10.60
C TRP A 333 10.98 14.04 9.49
N VAL A 334 10.42 14.11 8.27
CA VAL A 334 10.94 13.34 7.13
C VAL A 334 12.31 13.84 6.70
N GLU A 335 12.54 15.15 6.65
CA GLU A 335 13.85 15.73 6.30
C GLU A 335 14.95 15.29 7.27
N LEU A 336 14.66 15.25 8.58
CA LEU A 336 15.60 14.75 9.59
C LEU A 336 15.88 13.25 9.40
N LEU A 337 14.85 12.46 9.12
CA LEU A 337 14.99 11.02 8.87
C LEU A 337 15.86 10.75 7.63
N LEU A 338 15.61 11.46 6.52
CA LEU A 338 16.36 11.34 5.27
C LEU A 338 17.81 11.81 5.42
N ALA A 339 18.08 12.72 6.37
CA ALA A 339 19.42 13.16 6.72
C ALA A 339 20.15 12.23 7.71
N GLU A 340 19.58 11.04 8.01
CA GLU A 340 20.09 10.08 9.00
C GLU A 340 20.28 10.69 10.40
N ARG A 341 19.49 11.72 10.74
CA ARG A 341 19.54 12.39 12.05
C ARG A 341 18.57 11.76 13.02
N GLU A 342 18.88 11.88 14.31
CA GLU A 342 17.95 11.47 15.36
C GLU A 342 16.67 12.32 15.32
N VAL A 343 15.53 11.64 15.21
CA VAL A 343 14.23 12.30 15.11
C VAL A 343 13.53 12.31 16.46
N THR A 344 13.57 13.46 17.13
CA THR A 344 12.91 13.75 18.41
C THR A 344 11.99 14.97 18.27
N ARG A 345 11.13 15.21 19.26
CA ARG A 345 10.31 16.43 19.28
C ARG A 345 11.17 17.70 19.33
N GLU A 346 12.27 17.68 20.08
CA GLU A 346 13.21 18.80 20.10
C GLU A 346 13.87 19.00 18.73
N SER A 347 14.33 17.94 18.07
CA SER A 347 15.01 18.08 16.78
C SER A 347 14.06 18.53 15.66
N VAL A 348 12.80 18.08 15.65
CA VAL A 348 11.76 18.58 14.72
C VAL A 348 11.49 20.07 14.96
N ARG A 349 11.31 20.50 16.22
CA ARG A 349 11.07 21.92 16.55
C ARG A 349 12.27 22.81 16.26
N GLU A 350 13.47 22.32 16.52
CA GLU A 350 14.71 23.03 16.21
C GLU A 350 14.90 23.18 14.70
N SER A 351 14.63 22.13 13.91
CA SER A 351 14.64 22.19 12.46
C SER A 351 13.64 23.24 11.93
N LEU A 352 12.42 23.27 12.49
CA LEU A 352 11.41 24.27 12.13
C LEU A 352 11.82 25.70 12.51
N ARG A 353 12.53 25.91 13.63
CA ARG A 353 13.06 27.23 14.02
C ARG A 353 14.16 27.69 13.06
N GLN A 354 15.10 26.80 12.73
CA GLN A 354 16.19 27.10 11.78
C GLN A 354 15.66 27.41 10.36
N HIS A 355 14.57 26.78 9.93
CA HIS A 355 13.90 27.07 8.66
C HIS A 355 12.89 28.24 8.75
N GLY A 356 12.36 28.53 9.94
CA GLY A 356 11.45 29.64 10.23
C GLY A 356 12.13 31.01 10.11
N ASP A 357 13.39 31.11 10.57
CA ASP A 357 14.20 32.34 10.45
C ASP A 357 14.43 32.77 8.99
N SER A 358 14.38 31.84 8.03
CA SER A 358 14.46 32.15 6.58
C SER A 358 13.12 32.56 5.95
N ARG A 359 11.98 32.20 6.56
CA ARG A 359 10.63 32.55 6.08
C ARG A 359 10.13 33.89 6.62
N GLU A 360 10.52 34.28 7.83
CA GLU A 360 10.12 35.57 8.41
C GLU A 360 10.81 36.75 7.69
N ALA A 361 12.07 36.56 7.29
CA ALA A 361 12.76 37.47 6.38
C ALA A 361 12.09 37.53 4.99
N GLY A 362 11.69 36.38 4.43
CA GLY A 362 11.01 36.32 3.14
C GLY A 362 9.57 36.86 3.14
N PHE A 363 8.84 36.71 4.24
CA PHE A 363 7.49 37.26 4.40
C PHE A 363 7.52 38.78 4.57
N GLN A 364 8.42 39.32 5.40
CA GLN A 364 8.61 40.77 5.51
C GLN A 364 9.12 41.37 4.20
N GLU A 365 9.99 40.67 3.46
CA GLU A 365 10.45 41.13 2.15
C GLU A 365 9.39 40.98 1.04
N SER A 366 8.53 39.96 1.12
CA SER A 366 7.39 39.82 0.20
C SER A 366 6.29 40.85 0.48
N VAL A 367 6.00 41.13 1.76
CA VAL A 367 5.10 42.22 2.18
C VAL A 367 5.68 43.57 1.75
N ARG A 368 6.99 43.79 1.94
CA ARG A 368 7.66 45.00 1.47
C ARG A 368 7.62 45.12 -0.05
N ARG A 369 7.84 44.05 -0.82
CA ARG A 369 7.69 44.05 -2.28
C ARG A 369 6.26 44.32 -2.73
N VAL A 370 5.26 43.78 -2.03
CA VAL A 370 3.84 44.05 -2.31
C VAL A 370 3.50 45.52 -2.03
N LEU A 371 4.02 46.09 -0.93
CA LEU A 371 3.85 47.50 -0.59
C LEU A 371 4.63 48.43 -1.52
N ASP A 372 5.83 48.06 -1.95
CA ASP A 372 6.63 48.80 -2.93
C ASP A 372 5.92 48.82 -4.29
N VAL A 373 5.38 47.68 -4.75
CA VAL A 373 4.56 47.59 -5.97
C VAL A 373 3.25 48.39 -5.85
N GLN A 374 2.62 48.40 -4.67
CA GLN A 374 1.42 49.20 -4.42
C GLN A 374 1.73 50.71 -4.40
N ALA A 375 2.83 51.15 -3.80
CA ALA A 375 3.26 52.55 -3.80
C ALA A 375 3.66 53.02 -5.21
N GLU A 376 4.28 52.15 -6.00
CA GLU A 376 4.62 52.40 -7.41
C GLU A 376 3.33 52.52 -8.26
N TYR A 377 2.33 51.66 -8.01
CA TYR A 377 1.00 51.74 -8.62
C TYR A 377 0.25 53.03 -8.21
N GLU A 378 0.25 53.40 -6.93
CA GLU A 378 -0.38 54.63 -6.44
C GLU A 378 0.32 55.87 -7.01
N SER A 379 1.64 55.91 -7.09
CA SER A 379 2.37 57.03 -7.70
C SER A 379 2.14 57.15 -9.22
N SER A 380 1.94 56.02 -9.89
CA SER A 380 1.71 55.96 -11.34
C SER A 380 0.25 56.24 -11.73
N TYR A 381 -0.72 55.99 -10.84
CA TYR A 381 -2.16 56.04 -11.16
C TYR A 381 -3.02 56.95 -10.26
N SER A 382 -2.48 57.53 -9.18
CA SER A 382 -3.18 58.57 -8.39
C SER A 382 -2.70 60.01 -8.68
N GLY A 383 -1.70 60.16 -9.56
CA GLY A 383 -1.25 61.45 -10.09
C GLY A 383 -2.10 62.02 -11.23
N SER A 384 -3.43 61.93 -11.15
CA SER A 384 -4.37 62.70 -12.01
C SER A 384 -5.78 62.74 -11.44
N SER A 385 -5.96 63.52 -10.37
CA SER A 385 -7.19 64.27 -10.15
C SER A 385 -6.83 65.59 -9.45
N ALA A 386 -6.84 66.67 -10.23
CA ALA A 386 -7.14 68.00 -9.72
C ALA A 386 -8.59 68.07 -9.25
#